data_AF-A0A1V2M5S6-F1
#
_entry.id   AF-A0A1V2M5S6-F1
#
_cell.length_a   1.000
_cell.length_b   1.000
_cell.length_c   1.000
_cell.angle_alpha   90.00
_cell.angle_beta   90.00
_cell.angle_gamma   90.00
#
_symmetry.space_group_name_H-M   'P 1'
#
loop_
_entity.id
_entity.type
_entity.pdbx_description
1 polymer ?
#
loop_
_entity_poly.entity_id
_entity_poly.type
_entity_poly.pdbx_seq_one_letter_code
_entity_poly.pdbx_strand_id
1 'polypeptide(L)'
;MEKIYMTLDCEFDEFGLVRELALILFEKNQILRVLEIFISKSGDYEIKFKENQNNYHINSPLQMATCINDFLKCCARDYSLNEIKFVGMSLEHDLKSLDKTIKIQTDLNKLKQRTQLEVCGRGTLEVKATNFNITKPQMRQLITNLTSPLHAKFYKFHTALYDALVTGYVYLKVTGITESLELAPRLKKCTHTYFKNYHNDLYEYIIEKKNNPKKNINSSIVKIPKNFPEVRFRVQKNLSNVFDIAVREIFFFNLTKFKYEPSIKRINTLKEMIMKDMYLTKMEVAQYDTTPQITDPYNPSLVQAARALMENKITIEEFIDFAIYMQQYNLPVGMGTYYHVYNEKKEVYVRTLSEESAKKMLSKLPYATIWQFKNKTIPNCNIEILKEI
;
A
#
# COMPACT_ATOMS: atom_id res chain seq x y z
N MET A 1 -26.16 -4.67 23.02
CA MET A 1 -26.49 -3.96 21.77
C MET A 1 -26.10 -4.83 20.60
N GLU A 2 -27.05 -5.12 19.73
CA GLU A 2 -26.77 -5.80 18.45
C GLU A 2 -25.90 -4.88 17.60
N LYS A 3 -24.77 -5.40 17.09
CA LYS A 3 -23.81 -4.61 16.31
C LYS A 3 -24.15 -4.73 14.83
N ILE A 4 -24.77 -3.70 14.28
CA ILE A 4 -24.97 -3.52 12.84
C ILE A 4 -23.78 -2.77 12.27
N TYR A 5 -23.14 -3.32 11.24
CA TYR A 5 -22.02 -2.68 10.58
C TYR A 5 -22.08 -2.90 9.07
N MET A 6 -21.47 -1.97 8.34
CA MET A 6 -21.34 -2.01 6.91
C MET A 6 -19.86 -1.98 6.56
N THR A 7 -19.42 -2.80 5.60
CA THR A 7 -18.08 -2.69 5.05
C THR A 7 -18.08 -2.05 3.67
N LEU A 8 -17.02 -1.31 3.38
CA LEU A 8 -16.68 -0.78 2.05
C LEU A 8 -15.28 -1.22 1.68
N ASP A 9 -15.11 -1.60 0.42
CA ASP A 9 -13.80 -1.69 -0.23
C ASP A 9 -13.93 -1.22 -1.69
N CYS A 10 -12.84 -0.68 -2.23
CA CYS A 10 -12.77 -0.14 -3.59
C CYS A 10 -11.45 -0.56 -4.25
N GLU A 11 -11.53 -0.90 -5.54
CA GLU A 11 -10.35 -1.04 -6.39
C GLU A 11 -10.26 0.15 -7.34
N PHE A 12 -9.02 0.54 -7.66
CA PHE A 12 -8.74 1.77 -8.41
C PHE A 12 -8.04 1.51 -9.74
N ASP A 13 -8.24 2.41 -10.69
CA ASP A 13 -7.42 2.52 -11.89
C ASP A 13 -6.10 3.26 -11.61
N GLU A 14 -5.29 3.47 -12.65
CA GLU A 14 -3.99 4.16 -12.52
C GLU A 14 -4.09 5.64 -12.14
N PHE A 15 -5.27 6.25 -12.29
CA PHE A 15 -5.53 7.64 -11.92
C PHE A 15 -6.14 7.76 -10.51
N GLY A 16 -6.28 6.62 -9.80
CA GLY A 16 -6.92 6.56 -8.51
C GLY A 16 -8.43 6.78 -8.58
N LEU A 17 -9.07 6.47 -9.70
CA LEU A 17 -10.52 6.45 -9.84
C LEU A 17 -11.05 5.04 -9.56
N VAL A 18 -12.22 4.95 -8.95
CA VAL A 18 -12.83 3.67 -8.58
C VAL A 18 -13.24 2.91 -9.84
N ARG A 19 -12.84 1.63 -9.92
CA ARG A 19 -13.23 0.68 -10.98
C ARG A 19 -14.00 -0.53 -10.46
N GLU A 20 -13.83 -0.88 -9.18
CA GLU A 20 -14.65 -1.87 -8.48
C GLU A 20 -15.05 -1.31 -7.13
N LEU A 21 -16.28 -1.58 -6.69
CA LEU A 21 -16.78 -1.22 -5.38
C LEU A 21 -17.56 -2.38 -4.78
N ALA A 22 -17.40 -2.60 -3.47
CA ALA A 22 -18.27 -3.47 -2.71
C ALA A 22 -18.74 -2.82 -1.41
N LEU A 23 -20.05 -2.87 -1.16
CA LEU A 23 -20.70 -2.48 0.08
C LEU A 23 -21.46 -3.68 0.65
N ILE A 24 -21.23 -4.01 1.92
CA ILE A 24 -21.85 -5.18 2.54
C ILE A 24 -22.42 -4.80 3.90
N LEU A 25 -23.71 -5.05 4.12
CA LEU A 25 -24.37 -4.85 5.41
C LEU A 25 -24.35 -6.15 6.21
N PHE A 26 -23.98 -6.05 7.48
CA PHE A 26 -23.91 -7.15 8.43
C PHE A 26 -24.74 -6.86 9.68
N GLU A 27 -25.32 -7.92 10.23
CA GLU A 27 -25.86 -7.97 11.59
C GLU A 27 -25.17 -9.11 12.32
N LYS A 28 -24.37 -8.80 13.35
CA LYS A 28 -23.52 -9.79 14.03
C LYS A 28 -22.65 -10.53 13.00
N ASN A 29 -22.78 -11.85 12.91
CA ASN A 29 -22.06 -12.71 11.97
C ASN A 29 -22.81 -12.92 10.64
N GLN A 30 -23.99 -12.33 10.44
CA GLN A 30 -24.80 -12.54 9.24
C GLN A 30 -24.63 -11.42 8.21
N ILE A 31 -24.40 -11.80 6.95
CA ILE A 31 -24.42 -10.93 5.77
C ILE A 31 -25.88 -10.72 5.37
N LEU A 32 -26.36 -9.48 5.50
CA LEU A 32 -27.74 -9.12 5.25
C LEU A 32 -27.99 -8.66 3.82
N ARG A 33 -27.08 -7.86 3.26
CA ARG A 33 -27.18 -7.26 1.92
C ARG A 33 -25.78 -7.08 1.33
N VAL A 34 -25.68 -7.21 0.01
CA VAL A 34 -24.43 -7.03 -0.75
C VAL A 34 -24.72 -6.13 -1.95
N LEU A 35 -23.85 -5.16 -2.20
CA LEU A 35 -23.78 -4.39 -3.42
C LEU A 35 -22.36 -4.46 -3.95
N GLU A 36 -22.19 -5.02 -5.14
CA GLU A 36 -20.95 -5.10 -5.88
C GLU A 36 -21.13 -4.34 -7.21
N ILE A 37 -20.17 -3.49 -7.56
CA ILE A 37 -20.24 -2.68 -8.79
C ILE A 37 -18.92 -2.80 -9.53
N PHE A 38 -18.99 -3.10 -10.83
CA PHE A 38 -17.88 -3.06 -11.76
C PHE A 38 -18.07 -1.91 -12.75
N ILE A 39 -17.02 -1.12 -13.00
CA ILE A 39 -17.03 -0.06 -14.02
C ILE A 39 -16.11 -0.47 -15.18
N SER A 40 -16.67 -0.62 -16.38
CA SER A 40 -15.87 -0.74 -17.61
C SER A 40 -16.65 -0.35 -18.87
N LYS A 41 -15.96 -0.31 -20.02
CA LYS A 41 -16.53 0.12 -21.30
C LYS A 41 -17.78 -0.68 -21.70
N SER A 42 -17.80 -1.98 -21.44
CA SER A 42 -18.93 -2.86 -21.79
C SER A 42 -20.09 -2.84 -20.78
N GLY A 43 -20.02 -2.01 -19.74
CA GLY A 43 -21.10 -1.89 -18.77
C GLY A 43 -22.35 -1.19 -19.31
N ASP A 44 -23.44 -1.29 -18.56
CA ASP A 44 -24.72 -0.72 -18.97
C ASP A 44 -24.73 0.82 -18.86
N TYR A 45 -25.35 1.49 -19.83
CA TYR A 45 -25.53 2.96 -19.87
C TYR A 45 -26.74 3.44 -19.06
N GLU A 46 -27.65 2.53 -18.71
CA GLU A 46 -28.79 2.79 -17.83
C GLU A 46 -29.03 1.57 -16.92
N ILE A 47 -28.88 1.77 -15.60
CA ILE A 47 -29.18 0.73 -14.62
C ILE A 47 -30.45 1.06 -13.85
N LYS A 48 -31.34 0.07 -13.74
CA LYS A 48 -32.46 0.05 -12.80
C LYS A 48 -32.06 -0.78 -11.58
N PHE A 49 -31.90 -0.12 -10.44
CA PHE A 49 -31.57 -0.79 -9.18
C PHE A 49 -32.66 -1.81 -8.81
N LYS A 50 -32.24 -3.01 -8.40
CA LYS A 50 -33.10 -4.09 -7.91
C LYS A 50 -32.61 -4.53 -6.54
N GLU A 51 -33.50 -4.51 -5.56
CA GLU A 51 -33.16 -4.82 -4.16
C GLU A 51 -32.56 -6.22 -3.95
N ASN A 52 -32.96 -7.20 -4.77
CA ASN A 52 -32.48 -8.59 -4.68
C ASN A 52 -31.26 -8.88 -5.57
N GLN A 53 -30.72 -7.86 -6.24
CA GLN A 53 -29.55 -7.99 -7.11
C GLN A 53 -28.31 -7.50 -6.37
N ASN A 54 -27.32 -8.38 -6.26
CA ASN A 54 -26.12 -8.11 -5.48
C ASN A 54 -25.00 -7.47 -6.30
N ASN A 55 -25.04 -7.54 -7.64
CA ASN A 55 -23.97 -7.03 -8.48
C ASN A 55 -24.47 -6.24 -9.69
N TYR A 56 -23.67 -5.27 -10.13
CA TYR A 56 -23.98 -4.38 -11.24
C TYR A 56 -22.74 -4.13 -12.08
N HIS A 57 -22.93 -3.92 -13.37
CA HIS A 57 -21.87 -3.57 -14.31
C HIS A 57 -22.28 -2.35 -15.10
N ILE A 58 -21.62 -1.26 -14.78
CA ILE A 58 -21.93 0.08 -15.26
C ILE A 58 -20.81 0.57 -16.15
N ASN A 59 -21.12 1.50 -17.04
CA ASN A 59 -20.09 2.17 -17.82
C ASN A 59 -19.74 3.57 -17.33
N SER A 60 -20.56 4.12 -16.42
CA SER A 60 -20.48 5.51 -16.01
C SER A 60 -20.47 5.64 -14.49
N PRO A 61 -19.49 6.37 -13.92
CA PRO A 61 -19.45 6.67 -12.48
C PRO A 61 -20.72 7.30 -11.92
N LEU A 62 -21.51 7.99 -12.76
CA LEU A 62 -22.76 8.62 -12.32
C LEU A 62 -23.78 7.61 -11.78
N GLN A 63 -23.86 6.44 -12.42
CA GLN A 63 -24.79 5.39 -12.02
C GLN A 63 -24.39 4.69 -10.73
N MET A 64 -23.09 4.74 -10.38
CA MET A 64 -22.61 4.26 -9.10
C MET A 64 -23.29 5.00 -7.95
N ALA A 65 -23.47 6.32 -8.08
CA ALA A 65 -24.17 7.13 -7.07
C ALA A 65 -25.61 6.64 -6.86
N THR A 66 -26.33 6.35 -7.94
CA THR A 66 -27.70 5.81 -7.90
C THR A 66 -27.73 4.48 -7.17
N CYS A 67 -26.85 3.54 -7.55
CA CYS A 67 -26.80 2.22 -6.94
C CYS A 67 -26.47 2.31 -5.43
N ILE A 68 -25.52 3.14 -5.04
CA ILE A 68 -25.16 3.38 -3.63
C ILE A 68 -26.35 3.95 -2.86
N ASN A 69 -26.97 5.01 -3.38
CA ASN A 69 -28.05 5.68 -2.68
C ASN A 69 -29.29 4.78 -2.53
N ASP A 70 -29.65 4.02 -3.57
CA ASP A 70 -30.79 3.12 -3.49
C ASP A 70 -30.51 1.90 -2.61
N PHE A 71 -29.28 1.38 -2.61
CA PHE A 71 -28.85 0.39 -1.63
C PHE A 71 -28.98 0.90 -0.19
N LEU A 72 -28.49 2.12 0.08
CA LEU A 72 -28.59 2.74 1.40
C LEU A 72 -30.04 3.00 1.81
N LYS A 73 -30.92 3.40 0.88
CA LYS A 73 -32.37 3.50 1.14
C LYS A 73 -32.97 2.15 1.54
N CYS A 74 -32.57 1.06 0.90
CA CYS A 74 -33.00 -0.29 1.28
C CYS A 74 -32.48 -0.69 2.68
N CYS A 75 -31.24 -0.36 3.02
CA CYS A 75 -30.70 -0.55 4.38
C CYS A 75 -31.47 0.27 5.42
N ALA A 76 -31.81 1.52 5.08
CA ALA A 76 -32.51 2.47 5.95
C ALA A 76 -33.93 2.06 6.35
N ARG A 77 -34.53 1.05 5.67
CA ARG A 77 -35.83 0.49 6.05
C ARG A 77 -35.76 -0.33 7.34
N ASP A 78 -34.64 -1.02 7.53
CA ASP A 78 -34.44 -1.94 8.66
C ASP A 78 -33.64 -1.26 9.79
N TYR A 79 -32.66 -0.40 9.44
CA TYR A 79 -31.76 0.25 10.40
C TYR A 79 -31.47 1.69 10.00
N SER A 80 -31.53 2.63 10.94
CA SER A 80 -31.18 4.01 10.65
C SER A 80 -29.70 4.14 10.25
N LEU A 81 -29.40 4.89 9.19
CA LEU A 81 -28.03 5.00 8.65
C LEU A 81 -27.02 5.56 9.67
N ASN A 82 -27.46 6.37 10.64
CA ASN A 82 -26.59 6.89 11.70
C ASN A 82 -26.20 5.83 12.77
N GLU A 83 -26.92 4.72 12.84
CA GLU A 83 -26.68 3.61 13.77
C GLU A 83 -25.78 2.53 13.15
N ILE A 84 -25.72 2.47 11.81
CA ILE A 84 -24.85 1.54 11.09
C ILE A 84 -23.39 2.00 11.23
N LYS A 85 -22.54 1.13 11.81
CA LYS A 85 -21.10 1.36 11.88
C LYS A 85 -20.45 1.08 10.52
N PHE A 86 -19.81 2.08 9.93
CA PHE A 86 -19.09 1.94 8.68
C PHE A 86 -17.64 1.53 8.91
N VAL A 87 -17.20 0.46 8.26
CA VAL A 87 -15.89 -0.16 8.48
C VAL A 87 -15.20 -0.34 7.13
N GLY A 88 -13.92 -0.01 7.04
CA GLY A 88 -13.10 -0.32 5.86
C GLY A 88 -11.69 -0.68 6.29
N MET A 89 -10.87 -1.21 5.39
CA MET A 89 -9.43 -1.32 5.67
C MET A 89 -8.79 0.06 5.67
N SER A 90 -8.95 0.80 4.58
CA SER A 90 -8.48 2.18 4.40
C SER A 90 -9.65 3.10 4.03
N LEU A 91 -10.73 3.02 4.82
CA LEU A 91 -12.04 3.62 4.53
C LEU A 91 -11.99 5.08 4.03
N GLU A 92 -11.18 5.94 4.63
CA GLU A 92 -11.09 7.35 4.20
C GLU A 92 -10.45 7.50 2.81
N HIS A 93 -9.50 6.63 2.44
CA HIS A 93 -8.94 6.61 1.09
C HIS A 93 -10.01 6.18 0.06
N ASP A 94 -10.78 5.15 0.40
CA ASP A 94 -11.86 4.64 -0.46
C ASP A 94 -12.93 5.72 -0.68
N LEU A 95 -13.35 6.40 0.40
CA LEU A 95 -14.33 7.49 0.33
C LEU A 95 -13.83 8.69 -0.47
N LYS A 96 -12.58 9.13 -0.27
CA LYS A 96 -12.00 10.23 -1.06
C LYS A 96 -11.93 9.89 -2.55
N SER A 97 -11.58 8.64 -2.86
CA SER A 97 -11.50 8.16 -4.24
C SER A 97 -12.89 8.04 -4.87
N LEU A 98 -13.90 7.63 -4.10
CA LEU A 98 -15.31 7.64 -4.52
C LEU A 98 -15.80 9.06 -4.83
N ASP A 99 -15.56 10.02 -3.94
CA ASP A 99 -15.95 11.42 -4.15
C ASP A 99 -15.28 11.98 -5.42
N LYS A 100 -13.99 11.67 -5.64
CA LYS A 100 -13.25 12.04 -6.86
C LYS A 100 -13.85 11.41 -8.13
N THR A 101 -14.35 10.18 -8.03
CA THR A 101 -14.85 9.37 -9.15
C THR A 101 -16.27 9.76 -9.55
N ILE A 102 -17.18 9.83 -8.57
CA ILE A 102 -18.62 10.06 -8.79
C ILE A 102 -18.91 11.55 -8.98
N LYS A 103 -18.22 12.44 -8.25
CA LYS A 103 -18.42 13.90 -8.23
C LYS A 103 -19.84 14.37 -7.87
N ILE A 104 -20.71 13.45 -7.42
CA ILE A 104 -22.06 13.71 -6.93
C ILE A 104 -22.13 13.20 -5.50
N GLN A 105 -22.85 13.94 -4.65
CA GLN A 105 -23.05 13.58 -3.27
C GLN A 105 -23.81 12.24 -3.15
N THR A 106 -23.24 11.31 -2.39
CA THR A 106 -23.89 10.06 -1.99
C THR A 106 -24.34 10.14 -0.53
N ASP A 107 -25.27 9.27 -0.16
CA ASP A 107 -25.78 9.13 1.21
C ASP A 107 -24.79 8.45 2.17
N LEU A 108 -23.58 8.09 1.70
CA LEU A 108 -22.51 7.52 2.54
C LEU A 108 -22.10 8.48 3.67
N ASN A 109 -22.28 9.78 3.48
CA ASN A 109 -22.04 10.79 4.53
C ASN A 109 -23.00 10.67 5.72
N LYS A 110 -24.16 9.98 5.57
CA LYS A 110 -25.12 9.73 6.65
C LYS A 110 -24.63 8.62 7.61
N LEU A 111 -23.67 7.78 7.18
CA LEU A 111 -23.00 6.77 8.01
C LEU A 111 -21.95 7.46 8.91
N LYS A 112 -22.39 7.97 10.06
CA LYS A 112 -21.57 8.81 10.95
C LYS A 112 -20.53 8.04 11.76
N GLN A 113 -20.83 6.79 12.12
CA GLN A 113 -19.92 6.00 12.95
C GLN A 113 -18.93 5.27 12.03
N ARG A 114 -17.64 5.60 12.10
CA ARG A 114 -16.62 5.04 11.19
C ARG A 114 -15.47 4.35 11.94
N THR A 115 -14.93 3.26 11.39
CA THR A 115 -13.70 2.57 11.85
C THR A 115 -12.85 2.13 10.65
N GLN A 116 -11.53 2.10 10.83
CA GLN A 116 -10.57 1.66 9.82
C GLN A 116 -9.72 0.52 10.37
N LEU A 117 -9.74 -0.66 9.76
CA LEU A 117 -9.02 -1.81 10.29
C LEU A 117 -7.50 -1.74 10.10
N GLU A 118 -6.99 -0.91 9.17
CA GLU A 118 -5.57 -0.57 9.08
C GLU A 118 -5.01 -0.13 10.45
N VAL A 119 -5.87 0.44 11.28
CA VAL A 119 -5.49 0.99 12.59
C VAL A 119 -5.67 0.01 13.74
N CYS A 120 -6.38 -1.10 13.50
CA CYS A 120 -6.64 -2.17 14.46
C CYS A 120 -5.57 -3.27 14.31
N GLY A 121 -4.31 -2.94 14.61
CA GLY A 121 -3.17 -3.88 14.57
C GLY A 121 -2.28 -3.76 13.33
N ARG A 122 -1.12 -4.44 13.33
CA ARG A 122 -0.13 -4.38 12.23
C ARG A 122 -0.53 -5.25 11.02
N GLY A 123 -0.06 -4.86 9.84
CA GLY A 123 -0.10 -5.68 8.62
C GLY A 123 -1.24 -5.36 7.65
N THR A 124 -1.14 -5.94 6.45
CA THR A 124 -2.17 -5.85 5.40
C THR A 124 -3.42 -6.64 5.79
N LEU A 125 -4.49 -6.54 4.99
CA LEU A 125 -5.72 -7.31 5.25
C LEU A 125 -5.45 -8.83 5.28
N GLU A 126 -4.54 -9.32 4.44
CA GLU A 126 -4.08 -10.71 4.40
C GLU A 126 -3.43 -11.14 5.71
N VAL A 127 -2.55 -10.30 6.26
CA VAL A 127 -1.86 -10.57 7.52
C VAL A 127 -2.87 -10.60 8.66
N LYS A 128 -3.82 -9.67 8.68
CA LYS A 128 -4.89 -9.64 9.69
C LYS A 128 -5.77 -10.88 9.60
N ALA A 129 -6.21 -11.25 8.38
CA ALA A 129 -6.98 -12.46 8.15
C ALA A 129 -6.24 -13.70 8.65
N THR A 130 -4.94 -13.80 8.35
CA THR A 130 -4.08 -14.89 8.82
C THR A 130 -4.00 -14.93 10.35
N ASN A 131 -3.77 -13.79 11.00
CA ASN A 131 -3.67 -13.69 12.46
C ASN A 131 -4.98 -14.08 13.17
N PHE A 132 -6.12 -13.85 12.53
CA PHE A 132 -7.44 -14.24 13.05
C PHE A 132 -7.90 -15.62 12.56
N ASN A 133 -7.01 -16.43 11.94
CA ASN A 133 -7.30 -17.74 11.38
C ASN A 133 -8.48 -17.75 10.39
N ILE A 134 -8.63 -16.66 9.62
CA ILE A 134 -9.61 -16.55 8.55
C ILE A 134 -9.02 -17.20 7.30
N THR A 135 -9.52 -18.38 6.95
CA THR A 135 -8.91 -19.23 5.94
C THR A 135 -9.49 -18.98 4.54
N LYS A 136 -8.68 -19.22 3.50
CA LYS A 136 -9.12 -19.13 2.10
C LYS A 136 -10.34 -20.03 1.79
N PRO A 137 -10.45 -21.27 2.30
CA PRO A 137 -11.63 -22.11 2.09
C PRO A 137 -12.93 -21.49 2.66
N GLN A 138 -12.90 -20.91 3.85
CA GLN A 138 -14.06 -20.23 4.44
C GLN A 138 -14.53 -19.07 3.56
N MET A 139 -13.60 -18.23 3.10
CA MET A 139 -13.92 -17.13 2.20
C MET A 139 -14.45 -17.62 0.86
N ARG A 140 -13.85 -18.67 0.29
CA ARG A 140 -14.30 -19.27 -0.98
C ARG A 140 -15.73 -19.80 -0.87
N GLN A 141 -16.10 -20.41 0.26
CA GLN A 141 -17.46 -20.89 0.49
C GLN A 141 -18.47 -19.73 0.51
N LEU A 142 -18.16 -18.64 1.23
CA LEU A 142 -18.99 -17.43 1.26
C LEU A 142 -19.16 -16.82 -0.14
N ILE A 143 -18.06 -16.64 -0.85
CA ILE A 143 -18.06 -16.16 -2.24
C ILE A 143 -18.93 -17.06 -3.12
N THR A 144 -18.77 -18.38 -3.06
CA THR A 144 -19.54 -19.32 -3.91
C THR A 144 -21.05 -19.26 -3.66
N ASN A 145 -21.47 -18.75 -2.50
CA ASN A 145 -22.88 -18.55 -2.17
C ASN A 145 -23.38 -17.14 -2.55
N LEU A 146 -22.48 -16.17 -2.73
CA LEU A 146 -22.77 -14.82 -3.18
C LEU A 146 -22.72 -14.66 -4.71
N THR A 147 -21.91 -15.47 -5.38
CA THR A 147 -21.67 -15.43 -6.82
C THR A 147 -21.83 -16.82 -7.47
N SER A 148 -21.69 -16.86 -8.79
CA SER A 148 -21.72 -18.09 -9.57
C SER A 148 -20.45 -18.94 -9.31
N PRO A 149 -20.57 -20.27 -9.14
CA PRO A 149 -19.42 -21.16 -8.94
C PRO A 149 -18.35 -21.05 -10.03
N LEU A 150 -18.74 -20.74 -11.27
CA LEU A 150 -17.82 -20.54 -12.40
C LEU A 150 -16.85 -19.37 -12.17
N HIS A 151 -17.27 -18.38 -11.40
CA HIS A 151 -16.55 -17.12 -11.20
C HIS A 151 -15.93 -17.00 -9.80
N ALA A 152 -16.33 -17.85 -8.86
CA ALA A 152 -15.79 -17.88 -7.49
C ALA A 152 -14.25 -17.97 -7.44
N LYS A 153 -13.61 -18.59 -8.45
CA LYS A 153 -12.15 -18.72 -8.55
C LYS A 153 -11.41 -17.39 -8.74
N PHE A 154 -12.10 -16.36 -9.21
CA PHE A 154 -11.45 -15.08 -9.52
C PHE A 154 -11.47 -14.10 -8.35
N TYR A 155 -12.35 -14.31 -7.38
CA TYR A 155 -12.38 -13.55 -6.14
C TYR A 155 -11.20 -13.93 -5.25
N LYS A 156 -10.37 -12.94 -4.95
CA LYS A 156 -9.15 -13.03 -4.13
C LYS A 156 -8.85 -11.67 -3.54
N PHE A 157 -7.82 -11.59 -2.71
CA PHE A 157 -7.31 -10.30 -2.26
C PHE A 157 -7.03 -9.35 -3.44
N HIS A 158 -7.35 -8.07 -3.26
CA HIS A 158 -7.39 -7.03 -4.28
C HIS A 158 -8.56 -7.18 -5.27
N THR A 159 -9.68 -7.70 -4.78
CA THR A 159 -10.99 -7.59 -5.45
C THR A 159 -11.97 -7.06 -4.42
N ALA A 160 -12.75 -6.04 -4.81
CA ALA A 160 -13.51 -5.25 -3.83
C ALA A 160 -14.45 -6.12 -2.98
N LEU A 161 -15.19 -7.06 -3.57
CA LEU A 161 -16.09 -7.94 -2.82
C LEU A 161 -15.35 -8.84 -1.82
N TYR A 162 -14.22 -9.41 -2.24
CA TYR A 162 -13.45 -10.29 -1.37
C TYR A 162 -12.88 -9.50 -0.19
N ASP A 163 -12.30 -8.34 -0.44
CA ASP A 163 -11.67 -7.51 0.59
C ASP A 163 -12.71 -6.89 1.53
N ALA A 164 -13.89 -6.48 1.03
CA ALA A 164 -15.00 -6.05 1.87
C ALA A 164 -15.52 -7.17 2.79
N LEU A 165 -15.60 -8.42 2.31
CA LEU A 165 -15.98 -9.58 3.13
C LEU A 165 -14.93 -9.89 4.19
N VAL A 166 -13.65 -9.96 3.81
CA VAL A 166 -12.58 -10.24 4.77
C VAL A 166 -12.49 -9.11 5.80
N THR A 167 -12.67 -7.85 5.40
CA THR A 167 -12.77 -6.69 6.30
C THR A 167 -13.89 -6.91 7.32
N GLY A 168 -15.10 -7.29 6.88
CA GLY A 168 -16.21 -7.57 7.78
C GLY A 168 -15.89 -8.68 8.76
N TYR A 169 -15.23 -9.74 8.27
CA TYR A 169 -14.88 -10.90 9.10
C TYR A 169 -13.78 -10.56 10.12
N VAL A 170 -12.75 -9.82 9.72
CA VAL A 170 -11.72 -9.35 10.65
C VAL A 170 -12.34 -8.45 11.71
N TYR A 171 -13.24 -7.54 11.32
CA TYR A 171 -13.95 -6.68 12.27
C TYR A 171 -14.78 -7.50 13.27
N LEU A 172 -15.49 -8.52 12.81
CA LEU A 172 -16.23 -9.47 13.66
C LEU A 172 -15.33 -10.07 14.75
N LYS A 173 -14.16 -10.60 14.34
CA LYS A 173 -13.18 -11.20 15.27
C LYS A 173 -12.59 -10.16 16.24
N VAL A 174 -12.23 -8.97 15.74
CA VAL A 174 -11.70 -7.86 16.57
C VAL A 174 -12.69 -7.45 17.65
N THR A 175 -14.00 -7.47 17.33
CA THR A 175 -15.05 -7.09 18.28
C THR A 175 -15.45 -8.19 19.27
N GLY A 176 -14.73 -9.32 19.27
CA GLY A 176 -14.90 -10.42 20.22
C GLY A 176 -15.94 -11.46 19.80
N ILE A 177 -16.50 -11.37 18.59
CA ILE A 177 -17.46 -12.36 18.08
C ILE A 177 -16.68 -13.47 17.39
N THR A 178 -16.74 -14.68 17.94
CA THR A 178 -15.95 -15.83 17.48
C THR A 178 -16.64 -16.66 16.42
N GLU A 179 -17.92 -16.40 16.16
CA GLU A 179 -18.74 -17.07 15.15
C GLU A 179 -18.16 -16.88 13.74
N SER A 180 -18.52 -17.80 12.84
CA SER A 180 -18.17 -17.67 11.43
C SER A 180 -19.18 -16.77 10.73
N LEU A 181 -18.73 -16.05 9.71
CA LEU A 181 -19.66 -15.33 8.84
C LEU A 181 -20.60 -16.30 8.15
N GLU A 182 -21.86 -15.90 8.07
CA GLU A 182 -22.94 -16.64 7.43
C GLU A 182 -23.79 -15.70 6.57
N LEU A 183 -24.57 -16.27 5.66
CA LEU A 183 -25.50 -15.51 4.82
C LEU A 183 -26.87 -15.52 5.47
N ALA A 184 -27.52 -14.37 5.54
CA ALA A 184 -28.89 -14.33 5.99
C ALA A 184 -29.78 -15.17 5.06
N PRO A 185 -30.78 -15.92 5.58
CA PRO A 185 -31.66 -16.76 4.74
C PRO A 185 -32.38 -16.01 3.62
N ARG A 186 -32.60 -14.69 3.82
CA ARG A 186 -33.21 -13.80 2.83
C ARG A 186 -32.31 -13.47 1.64
N LEU A 187 -31.00 -13.67 1.76
CA LEU A 187 -30.05 -13.30 0.72
C LEU A 187 -30.05 -14.37 -0.38
N LYS A 188 -30.61 -14.04 -1.55
CA LYS A 188 -30.61 -14.95 -2.69
C LYS A 188 -29.22 -15.07 -3.29
N LYS A 189 -28.82 -16.30 -3.61
CA LYS A 189 -27.59 -16.58 -4.37
C LYS A 189 -27.67 -15.88 -5.73
N CYS A 190 -26.64 -15.11 -6.06
CA CYS A 190 -26.55 -14.52 -7.39
C CYS A 190 -26.11 -15.58 -8.40
N THR A 191 -26.86 -15.75 -9.47
CA THR A 191 -26.59 -16.76 -10.52
C THR A 191 -25.67 -16.25 -11.62
N HIS A 192 -25.38 -14.95 -11.64
CA HIS A 192 -24.52 -14.29 -12.63
C HIS A 192 -23.54 -13.34 -11.94
N THR A 193 -22.43 -13.06 -12.61
CA THR A 193 -21.54 -11.95 -12.29
C THR A 193 -20.98 -11.41 -13.59
N TYR A 194 -20.73 -10.11 -13.62
CA TYR A 194 -20.17 -9.39 -14.74
C TYR A 194 -18.64 -9.50 -14.83
N PHE A 195 -18.05 -10.26 -13.91
CA PHE A 195 -16.61 -10.48 -13.77
C PHE A 195 -15.92 -10.84 -15.09
N LYS A 196 -16.54 -11.66 -15.94
CA LYS A 196 -15.96 -12.08 -17.22
C LYS A 196 -15.83 -10.93 -18.22
N ASN A 197 -16.89 -10.15 -18.41
CA ASN A 197 -16.90 -9.03 -19.35
C ASN A 197 -15.96 -7.92 -18.85
N TYR A 198 -16.06 -7.58 -17.57
CA TYR A 198 -15.18 -6.62 -16.92
C TYR A 198 -13.68 -6.99 -17.05
N HIS A 199 -13.30 -8.24 -16.81
CA HIS A 199 -11.91 -8.67 -16.95
C HIS A 199 -11.41 -8.71 -18.39
N ASN A 200 -12.28 -9.03 -19.35
CA ASN A 200 -11.92 -8.95 -20.76
C ASN A 200 -11.60 -7.50 -21.15
N ASP A 201 -12.42 -6.54 -20.74
CA ASP A 201 -12.17 -5.11 -20.98
C ASP A 201 -10.83 -4.64 -20.37
N LEU A 202 -10.51 -5.10 -19.15
CA LEU A 202 -9.22 -4.81 -18.51
C LEU A 202 -8.04 -5.36 -19.31
N TYR A 203 -8.18 -6.60 -19.80
CA TYR A 203 -7.12 -7.26 -20.56
C TYR A 203 -6.90 -6.57 -21.92
N GLU A 204 -7.99 -6.22 -22.61
CA GLU A 204 -7.95 -5.46 -23.86
C GLU A 204 -7.29 -4.09 -23.64
N TYR A 205 -7.63 -3.37 -22.58
CA TYR A 205 -7.00 -2.10 -22.24
C TYR A 205 -5.48 -2.22 -21.98
N ILE A 206 -5.04 -3.30 -21.31
CA ILE A 206 -3.61 -3.57 -21.11
C ILE A 206 -2.91 -3.85 -22.44
N ILE A 207 -3.55 -4.57 -23.37
CA ILE A 207 -3.01 -4.82 -24.71
C ILE A 207 -2.94 -3.53 -25.52
N GLU A 208 -3.99 -2.71 -25.54
CA GLU A 208 -4.02 -1.40 -26.20
C GLU A 208 -2.86 -0.52 -25.74
N LYS A 209 -2.58 -0.50 -24.43
CA LYS A 209 -1.42 0.22 -23.85
C LYS A 209 -0.08 -0.31 -24.29
N LYS A 210 0.09 -1.64 -24.35
CA LYS A 210 1.34 -2.27 -24.82
C LYS A 210 1.62 -1.97 -26.29
N ASN A 211 0.56 -1.85 -27.09
CA ASN A 211 0.67 -1.55 -28.51
C ASN A 211 0.89 -0.05 -28.80
N ASN A 212 0.72 0.83 -27.80
CA ASN A 212 1.02 2.27 -27.87
C ASN A 212 1.97 2.70 -26.72
N PRO A 213 3.23 2.26 -26.70
CA PRO A 213 4.18 2.70 -25.70
C PRO A 213 4.44 4.20 -25.87
N LYS A 214 4.21 4.99 -24.82
CA LYS A 214 4.81 6.33 -24.73
C LYS A 214 6.32 6.17 -24.93
N LYS A 215 6.91 6.96 -25.83
CA LYS A 215 8.34 6.94 -26.19
C LYS A 215 9.22 6.83 -24.94
N ASN A 216 9.82 5.67 -24.72
CA ASN A 216 10.95 5.56 -23.81
C ASN A 216 12.15 6.25 -24.46
N ILE A 217 12.71 7.22 -23.74
CA ILE A 217 14.01 7.82 -24.08
C ILE A 217 15.04 6.69 -24.03
N ASN A 218 15.76 6.50 -25.14
CA ASN A 218 16.89 5.57 -25.24
C ASN A 218 17.88 5.83 -24.09
N SER A 219 17.93 4.95 -23.08
CA SER A 219 19.07 4.88 -22.19
C SER A 219 20.05 3.86 -22.76
N SER A 220 21.19 4.35 -23.23
CA SER A 220 22.34 3.52 -23.59
C SER A 220 22.78 2.73 -22.36
N ILE A 221 22.87 1.41 -22.49
CA ILE A 221 23.36 0.51 -21.43
C ILE A 221 24.81 0.87 -21.12
N VAL A 222 25.04 1.45 -19.95
CA VAL A 222 26.40 1.70 -19.44
C VAL A 222 26.96 0.38 -18.92
N LYS A 223 28.11 -0.06 -19.47
CA LYS A 223 28.83 -1.25 -19.01
C LYS A 223 29.44 -0.99 -17.62
N ILE A 224 28.92 -1.69 -16.62
CA ILE A 224 29.51 -1.76 -15.27
C ILE A 224 30.87 -2.48 -15.36
N PRO A 225 31.94 -2.00 -14.69
CA PRO A 225 33.24 -2.66 -14.68
C PRO A 225 33.17 -4.09 -14.14
N LYS A 226 33.91 -5.02 -14.75
CA LYS A 226 33.87 -6.48 -14.51
C LYS A 226 34.13 -6.94 -13.06
N ASN A 227 34.60 -6.07 -12.17
CA ASN A 227 34.99 -6.40 -10.80
C ASN A 227 34.10 -5.76 -9.72
N PHE A 228 32.92 -5.23 -10.07
CA PHE A 228 31.97 -4.78 -9.05
C PHE A 228 31.36 -6.02 -8.36
N PRO A 229 31.55 -6.22 -7.04
CA PRO A 229 30.90 -7.32 -6.35
C PRO A 229 29.39 -7.05 -6.32
N GLU A 230 28.63 -7.68 -7.22
CA GLU A 230 27.17 -7.62 -7.19
C GLU A 230 26.66 -8.34 -5.93
N VAL A 231 26.45 -7.60 -4.85
CA VAL A 231 25.54 -8.02 -3.79
C VAL A 231 24.14 -8.00 -4.40
N ARG A 232 23.62 -9.17 -4.77
CA ARG A 232 22.26 -9.30 -5.31
C ARG A 232 21.24 -8.97 -4.23
N PHE A 233 20.82 -7.72 -4.16
CA PHE A 233 19.69 -7.31 -3.34
C PHE A 233 18.41 -7.95 -3.90
N ARG A 234 17.62 -8.60 -3.02
CA ARG A 234 16.36 -9.26 -3.39
C ARG A 234 15.29 -8.28 -3.91
N VAL A 235 15.44 -6.99 -3.59
CA VAL A 235 14.54 -5.90 -3.98
C VAL A 235 15.40 -4.73 -4.43
N GLN A 236 15.18 -4.27 -5.65
CA GLN A 236 15.85 -3.13 -6.26
C GLN A 236 14.92 -1.92 -6.19
N LYS A 237 15.23 -0.97 -5.30
CA LYS A 237 14.42 0.24 -5.07
C LYS A 237 15.30 1.49 -4.89
N ASN A 238 14.69 2.66 -4.98
CA ASN A 238 15.32 3.94 -4.67
C ASN A 238 15.74 4.03 -3.19
N LEU A 239 16.76 4.83 -2.89
CA LEU A 239 17.21 5.09 -1.52
C LEU A 239 16.13 5.83 -0.73
N SER A 240 15.44 6.77 -1.36
CA SER A 240 14.31 7.50 -0.77
C SER A 240 13.16 6.58 -0.30
N ASN A 241 13.05 5.35 -0.80
CA ASN A 241 12.03 4.40 -0.36
C ASN A 241 12.27 3.85 1.05
N VAL A 242 13.47 4.02 1.63
CA VAL A 242 13.74 3.70 3.05
C VAL A 242 12.80 4.48 3.98
N PHE A 243 12.46 5.72 3.61
CA PHE A 243 11.61 6.60 4.41
C PHE A 243 10.16 6.11 4.49
N ASP A 244 9.65 5.44 3.46
CA ASP A 244 8.32 4.81 3.50
C ASP A 244 8.27 3.68 4.53
N ILE A 245 9.39 2.97 4.73
CA ILE A 245 9.52 1.92 5.75
C ILE A 245 9.67 2.54 7.13
N ALA A 246 10.53 3.55 7.28
CA ALA A 246 10.73 4.27 8.54
C ALA A 246 9.42 4.90 9.06
N VAL A 247 8.62 5.50 8.19
CA VAL A 247 7.30 6.08 8.51
C VAL A 247 6.36 5.03 9.07
N ARG A 248 6.32 3.84 8.45
CA ARG A 248 5.49 2.74 8.94
C ARG A 248 5.91 2.34 10.34
N GLU A 249 7.21 2.22 10.63
CA GLU A 249 7.69 1.92 11.98
C GLU A 249 7.33 2.99 13.00
N ILE A 250 7.55 4.27 12.68
CA ILE A 250 7.21 5.40 13.56
C ILE A 250 5.71 5.43 13.83
N PHE A 251 4.90 5.24 12.79
CA PHE A 251 3.46 5.19 12.90
C PHE A 251 3.02 4.07 13.86
N PHE A 252 3.51 2.85 13.67
CA PHE A 252 3.15 1.73 14.54
C PHE A 252 3.66 1.89 15.97
N PHE A 253 4.85 2.46 16.17
CA PHE A 253 5.35 2.75 17.50
C PHE A 253 4.46 3.76 18.25
N ASN A 254 4.01 4.82 17.56
CA ASN A 254 3.07 5.77 18.16
C ASN A 254 1.70 5.16 18.38
N LEU A 255 1.24 4.29 17.47
CA LEU A 255 -0.03 3.58 17.61
C LEU A 255 -0.06 2.69 18.85
N THR A 256 1.05 2.01 19.20
CA THR A 256 1.14 1.18 20.41
C THR A 256 1.05 1.95 21.73
N LYS A 257 1.19 3.29 21.70
CA LYS A 257 1.06 4.12 22.91
C LYS A 257 -0.39 4.47 23.24
N PHE A 258 -1.34 4.21 22.34
CA PHE A 258 -2.74 4.47 22.60
C PHE A 258 -3.33 3.40 23.54
N LYS A 259 -3.86 3.84 24.68
CA LYS A 259 -4.48 2.98 25.69
C LYS A 259 -5.85 2.41 25.26
N TYR A 260 -6.51 3.06 24.32
CA TYR A 260 -7.83 2.71 23.77
C TYR A 260 -7.79 2.80 22.24
N GLU A 261 -8.76 2.20 21.56
CA GLU A 261 -8.91 2.31 20.10
C GLU A 261 -8.97 3.80 19.69
N PRO A 262 -7.98 4.32 18.94
CA PRO A 262 -7.95 5.73 18.57
C PRO A 262 -9.01 6.03 17.51
N SER A 263 -9.58 7.24 17.55
CA SER A 263 -10.50 7.69 16.49
C SER A 263 -9.77 7.91 15.17
N ILE A 264 -10.47 7.74 14.04
CA ILE A 264 -9.93 7.98 12.68
C ILE A 264 -9.27 9.36 12.58
N LYS A 265 -9.92 10.40 13.13
CA LYS A 265 -9.39 11.76 13.13
C LYS A 265 -8.01 11.83 13.78
N ARG A 266 -7.85 11.22 14.96
CA ARG A 266 -6.57 11.20 15.71
C ARG A 266 -5.47 10.48 14.93
N ILE A 267 -5.83 9.46 14.16
CA ILE A 267 -4.89 8.67 13.37
C ILE A 267 -4.47 9.40 12.11
N ASN A 268 -5.41 10.03 11.42
CA ASN A 268 -5.11 10.86 10.26
C ASN A 268 -4.21 12.02 10.67
N THR A 269 -4.46 12.67 11.81
CA THR A 269 -3.54 13.68 12.37
C THR A 269 -2.15 13.11 12.64
N LEU A 270 -2.04 11.90 13.19
CA LEU A 270 -0.75 11.24 13.41
C LEU A 270 -0.03 10.93 12.08
N LYS A 271 -0.74 10.39 11.09
CA LYS A 271 -0.20 10.12 9.75
C LYS A 271 0.26 11.42 9.08
N GLU A 272 -0.59 12.44 9.06
CA GLU A 272 -0.28 13.75 8.49
C GLU A 272 0.93 14.40 9.16
N MET A 273 1.02 14.32 10.49
CA MET A 273 2.18 14.83 11.24
C MET A 273 3.47 14.11 10.83
N ILE A 274 3.47 12.76 10.83
CA ILE A 274 4.65 11.98 10.44
C ILE A 274 5.02 12.23 8.97
N MET A 275 4.01 12.30 8.08
CA MET A 275 4.22 12.50 6.65
C MET A 275 4.71 13.90 6.31
N LYS A 276 4.26 14.94 7.02
CA LYS A 276 4.66 16.33 6.77
C LYS A 276 6.17 16.50 6.96
N ASP A 277 6.70 15.97 8.05
CA ASP A 277 8.12 16.08 8.36
C ASP A 277 8.94 15.11 7.47
N MET A 278 8.44 13.89 7.25
CA MET A 278 9.13 12.91 6.42
C MET A 278 9.21 13.32 4.95
N TYR A 279 8.14 13.88 4.38
CA TYR A 279 8.08 14.14 2.95
C TYR A 279 9.18 15.11 2.50
N LEU A 280 9.47 16.12 3.33
CA LEU A 280 10.55 17.07 3.06
C LEU A 280 11.90 16.34 3.03
N THR A 281 12.23 15.59 4.08
CA THR A 281 13.47 14.80 4.16
C THR A 281 13.58 13.79 3.02
N LYS A 282 12.48 13.11 2.67
CA LYS A 282 12.44 12.13 1.58
C LYS A 282 12.74 12.79 0.24
N MET A 283 12.22 13.99 -0.01
CA MET A 283 12.48 14.73 -1.26
C MET A 283 13.93 15.20 -1.35
N GLU A 284 14.55 15.58 -0.24
CA GLU A 284 15.97 15.93 -0.22
C GLU A 284 16.85 14.70 -0.49
N VAL A 285 16.52 13.54 0.08
CA VAL A 285 17.23 12.29 -0.23
C VAL A 285 16.95 11.81 -1.66
N ALA A 286 15.76 12.03 -2.21
CA ALA A 286 15.39 11.59 -3.55
C ALA A 286 16.27 12.19 -4.66
N GLN A 287 16.94 13.32 -4.41
CA GLN A 287 17.93 13.90 -5.33
C GLN A 287 19.11 12.97 -5.58
N TYR A 288 19.40 12.08 -4.63
CA TYR A 288 20.48 11.12 -4.71
C TYR A 288 20.03 9.79 -5.32
N ASP A 289 18.74 9.58 -5.62
CA ASP A 289 18.22 8.32 -6.17
C ASP A 289 18.85 7.96 -7.53
N THR A 290 19.23 6.69 -7.69
CA THR A 290 19.87 6.19 -8.92
C THR A 290 18.97 5.35 -9.82
N THR A 291 19.28 5.37 -11.11
CA THR A 291 18.71 4.45 -12.11
C THR A 291 19.87 3.69 -12.79
N PRO A 292 19.90 2.34 -12.76
CA PRO A 292 18.92 1.44 -12.15
C PRO A 292 18.95 1.48 -10.61
N GLN A 293 17.80 1.16 -10.01
CA GLN A 293 17.60 1.14 -8.57
C GLN A 293 18.34 -0.06 -7.94
N ILE A 294 19.15 0.15 -6.91
CA ILE A 294 19.95 -0.93 -6.30
C ILE A 294 19.89 -1.01 -4.77
N THR A 295 19.08 -0.16 -4.13
CA THR A 295 18.95 -0.14 -2.67
C THR A 295 17.99 -1.22 -2.18
N ASP A 296 18.31 -1.87 -1.06
CA ASP A 296 17.33 -2.63 -0.26
C ASP A 296 16.72 -1.71 0.83
N PRO A 297 15.50 -1.19 0.64
CA PRO A 297 14.91 -0.23 1.55
C PRO A 297 14.48 -0.84 2.89
N TYR A 298 14.55 -2.17 3.04
CA TYR A 298 14.18 -2.89 4.27
C TYR A 298 15.38 -3.15 5.19
N ASN A 299 16.59 -2.72 4.81
CA ASN A 299 17.76 -2.91 5.64
C ASN A 299 17.58 -2.21 7.01
N PRO A 300 17.58 -2.94 8.13
CA PRO A 300 17.26 -2.37 9.44
C PRO A 300 18.18 -1.22 9.85
N SER A 301 19.48 -1.30 9.51
CA SER A 301 20.44 -0.24 9.80
C SER A 301 20.12 1.05 9.06
N LEU A 302 19.72 0.97 7.78
CA LEU A 302 19.29 2.12 7.00
C LEU A 302 17.96 2.69 7.49
N VAL A 303 17.00 1.84 7.86
CA VAL A 303 15.72 2.29 8.43
C VAL A 303 15.96 3.07 9.74
N GLN A 304 16.85 2.59 10.61
CA GLN A 304 17.22 3.33 11.83
C GLN A 304 17.95 4.64 11.54
N ALA A 305 18.82 4.66 10.53
CA ALA A 305 19.49 5.89 10.09
C ALA A 305 18.48 6.91 9.53
N ALA A 306 17.51 6.48 8.71
CA ALA A 306 16.46 7.34 8.20
C ALA A 306 15.61 7.95 9.33
N ARG A 307 15.32 7.17 10.38
CA ARG A 307 14.67 7.70 11.60
C ARG A 307 15.52 8.75 12.31
N ALA A 308 16.82 8.50 12.45
CA ALA A 308 17.73 9.48 13.05
C ALA A 308 17.79 10.78 12.22
N LEU A 309 17.73 10.69 10.89
CA LEU A 309 17.66 11.86 10.01
C LEU A 309 16.34 12.62 10.20
N MET A 310 15.20 11.92 10.23
CA MET A 310 13.89 12.53 10.47
C MET A 310 13.81 13.22 11.85
N GLU A 311 14.55 12.71 12.83
CA GLU A 311 14.66 13.32 14.17
C GLU A 311 15.73 14.42 14.24
N ASN A 312 16.31 14.83 13.09
CA ASN A 312 17.38 15.84 12.97
C ASN A 312 18.64 15.53 13.79
N LYS A 313 18.94 14.24 14.01
CA LYS A 313 20.13 13.79 14.79
C LYS A 313 21.38 13.59 13.94
N ILE A 314 21.20 13.57 12.62
CA ILE A 314 22.24 13.42 11.60
C ILE A 314 21.89 14.31 10.40
N THR A 315 22.85 14.57 9.51
CA THR A 315 22.59 15.30 8.25
C THR A 315 22.25 14.36 7.09
N ILE A 316 21.78 14.92 5.98
CA ILE A 316 21.50 14.17 4.75
C ILE A 316 22.79 13.51 4.24
N GLU A 317 23.89 14.25 4.18
CA GLU A 317 25.18 13.77 3.70
C GLU A 317 25.67 12.60 4.55
N GLU A 318 25.52 12.67 5.87
CA GLU A 318 25.85 11.57 6.78
C GLU A 318 24.99 10.33 6.52
N PHE A 319 23.71 10.51 6.20
CA PHE A 319 22.82 9.42 5.82
C PHE A 319 23.21 8.80 4.46
N ILE A 320 23.50 9.62 3.44
CA ILE A 320 23.91 9.16 2.11
C ILE A 320 25.24 8.39 2.21
N ASP A 321 26.23 8.93 2.90
CA ASP A 321 27.52 8.27 3.10
C ASP A 321 27.37 6.92 3.82
N PHE A 322 26.49 6.86 4.83
CA PHE A 322 26.17 5.60 5.50
C PHE A 322 25.43 4.62 4.57
N ALA A 323 24.58 5.09 3.67
CA ALA A 323 23.91 4.25 2.66
C ALA A 323 24.91 3.66 1.66
N ILE A 324 25.87 4.46 1.20
CA ILE A 324 26.99 4.00 0.36
C ILE A 324 27.78 2.94 1.10
N TYR A 325 28.08 3.15 2.38
CA TYR A 325 28.78 2.17 3.19
C TYR A 325 28.02 0.84 3.37
N MET A 326 26.74 0.92 3.73
CA MET A 326 25.95 -0.27 4.10
C MET A 326 25.51 -1.10 2.90
N GLN A 327 25.23 -0.46 1.77
CA GLN A 327 24.64 -1.11 0.61
C GLN A 327 25.44 -0.96 -0.66
N GLN A 328 26.62 -0.34 -0.59
CA GLN A 328 27.38 0.03 -1.80
C GLN A 328 26.50 0.85 -2.75
N TYR A 329 25.70 1.73 -2.15
CA TYR A 329 24.81 2.61 -2.86
C TYR A 329 25.58 3.43 -3.90
N ASN A 330 25.09 3.47 -5.13
CA ASN A 330 25.65 4.33 -6.16
C ASN A 330 25.02 5.71 -6.05
N LEU A 331 25.83 6.76 -6.18
CA LEU A 331 25.34 8.11 -6.40
C LEU A 331 24.86 8.31 -7.85
N PRO A 332 24.08 9.35 -8.17
CA PRO A 332 23.80 9.74 -9.56
C PRO A 332 25.07 10.14 -10.31
N VAL A 333 25.02 10.11 -11.65
CA VAL A 333 26.13 10.59 -12.49
C VAL A 333 26.30 12.10 -12.26
N GLY A 334 27.54 12.55 -12.05
CA GLY A 334 27.87 13.96 -11.73
C GLY A 334 27.72 14.34 -10.26
N MET A 335 27.45 13.38 -9.36
CA MET A 335 27.42 13.61 -7.91
C MET A 335 28.51 12.82 -7.18
N GLY A 336 29.22 13.51 -6.28
CA GLY A 336 30.33 12.95 -5.50
C GLY A 336 31.64 12.86 -6.29
N THR A 337 32.65 12.27 -5.66
CA THR A 337 34.01 12.15 -6.20
C THR A 337 34.39 10.69 -6.34
N TYR A 338 35.05 10.32 -7.44
CA TYR A 338 35.61 9.00 -7.63
C TYR A 338 36.94 8.87 -6.91
N TYR A 339 37.03 7.88 -6.03
CA TYR A 339 38.24 7.59 -5.26
C TYR A 339 38.75 6.19 -5.57
N HIS A 340 40.06 6.09 -5.74
CA HIS A 340 40.80 4.84 -5.64
C HIS A 340 41.39 4.75 -4.23
N VAL A 341 40.98 3.75 -3.46
CA VAL A 341 41.37 3.57 -2.06
C VAL A 341 42.07 2.23 -1.91
N TYR A 342 43.30 2.22 -1.40
CA TYR A 342 44.08 1.00 -1.34
C TYR A 342 45.02 0.95 -0.13
N ASN A 343 45.38 -0.27 0.26
CA ASN A 343 46.50 -0.57 1.14
C ASN A 343 47.18 -1.88 0.68
N GLU A 344 48.14 -2.37 1.45
CA GLU A 344 48.90 -3.60 1.13
C GLU A 344 48.03 -4.87 0.93
N LYS A 345 46.76 -4.87 1.38
CA LYS A 345 45.89 -6.06 1.39
C LYS A 345 44.65 -5.95 0.51
N LYS A 346 44.21 -4.75 0.17
CA LYS A 346 42.92 -4.52 -0.52
C LYS A 346 42.97 -3.21 -1.28
N GLU A 347 42.33 -3.20 -2.45
CA GLU A 347 42.01 -2.01 -3.22
C GLU A 347 40.50 -1.95 -3.48
N VAL A 348 39.94 -0.75 -3.53
CA VAL A 348 38.53 -0.48 -3.80
C VAL A 348 38.40 0.81 -4.61
N TYR A 349 37.51 0.81 -5.59
CA TYR A 349 37.10 1.99 -6.36
C TYR A 349 35.66 2.35 -5.97
N VAL A 350 35.46 3.55 -5.44
CA VAL A 350 34.16 4.01 -4.91
C VAL A 350 33.87 5.43 -5.33
N ARG A 351 32.57 5.78 -5.39
CA ARG A 351 32.11 7.16 -5.53
C ARG A 351 31.35 7.57 -4.28
N THR A 352 31.84 8.57 -3.56
CA THR A 352 31.28 9.05 -2.28
C THR A 352 31.20 10.57 -2.24
N LEU A 353 30.43 11.12 -1.30
CA LEU A 353 30.38 12.57 -1.06
C LEU A 353 31.60 13.08 -0.29
N SER A 354 32.24 12.21 0.50
CA SER A 354 33.42 12.55 1.29
C SER A 354 34.58 11.55 1.14
N GLU A 355 35.80 12.06 1.29
CA GLU A 355 37.03 11.27 1.30
C GLU A 355 37.06 10.29 2.48
N GLU A 356 36.57 10.69 3.65
CA GLU A 356 36.54 9.84 4.84
C GLU A 356 35.69 8.59 4.62
N SER A 357 34.50 8.76 4.03
CA SER A 357 33.61 7.65 3.70
C SER A 357 34.25 6.69 2.71
N ALA A 358 34.97 7.21 1.70
CA ALA A 358 35.73 6.37 0.77
C ALA A 358 36.78 5.53 1.51
N LYS A 359 37.56 6.13 2.41
CA LYS A 359 38.56 5.40 3.22
C LYS A 359 37.90 4.32 4.10
N LYS A 360 36.72 4.59 4.67
CA LYS A 360 35.99 3.62 5.51
C LYS A 360 35.53 2.38 4.72
N MET A 361 35.33 2.46 3.39
CA MET A 361 34.96 1.33 2.52
C MET A 361 36.01 0.21 2.43
N LEU A 362 37.26 0.50 2.82
CA LEU A 362 38.32 -0.50 2.80
C LEU A 362 38.14 -1.58 3.89
N SER A 363 37.32 -1.31 4.91
CA SER A 363 37.04 -2.26 5.99
C SER A 363 36.14 -3.45 5.60
N LYS A 364 36.28 -4.58 6.31
CA LYS A 364 35.62 -5.86 5.97
C LYS A 364 34.27 -6.11 6.67
N LEU A 365 33.90 -5.37 7.72
CA LEU A 365 32.72 -5.66 8.53
C LEU A 365 31.71 -4.51 8.47
N PRO A 366 30.45 -4.73 8.03
CA PRO A 366 29.44 -3.69 8.08
C PRO A 366 29.15 -3.37 9.55
N TYR A 367 29.28 -2.10 9.93
CA TYR A 367 28.79 -1.63 11.23
C TYR A 367 27.28 -1.71 11.25
N ALA A 368 26.71 -2.05 12.39
CA ALA A 368 25.28 -2.25 12.50
C ALA A 368 24.50 -0.92 12.55
N THR A 369 25.15 0.21 12.86
CA THR A 369 24.47 1.49 13.10
C THR A 369 25.23 2.70 12.55
N ILE A 370 24.49 3.78 12.27
CA ILE A 370 25.06 5.05 11.79
C ILE A 370 26.00 5.71 12.80
N TRP A 371 25.74 5.56 14.09
CA TRP A 371 26.60 6.09 15.16
C TRP A 371 27.97 5.42 15.17
N GLN A 372 28.00 4.09 14.99
CA GLN A 372 29.25 3.36 14.84
C GLN A 372 30.00 3.81 13.58
N PHE A 373 29.30 4.08 12.48
CA PHE A 373 29.91 4.58 11.24
C PHE A 373 30.51 5.98 11.38
N LYS A 374 29.79 6.90 12.04
CA LYS A 374 30.27 8.27 12.32
C LYS A 374 31.55 8.23 13.16
N ASN A 375 31.53 7.48 14.26
CA ASN A 375 32.64 7.42 15.22
C ASN A 375 33.76 6.44 14.81
N LYS A 376 33.65 5.83 13.63
CA LYS A 376 34.62 4.84 13.17
C LYS A 376 35.96 5.50 12.87
N THR A 377 37.03 4.96 13.44
CA THR A 377 38.40 5.29 13.05
C THR A 377 38.64 4.96 11.57
N ILE A 378 39.22 5.92 10.85
CA ILE A 378 39.62 5.75 9.46
C ILE A 378 40.80 4.77 9.41
N PRO A 379 40.73 3.70 8.57
CA PRO A 379 41.85 2.76 8.46
C PRO A 379 43.06 3.44 7.80
N ASN A 380 44.27 3.01 8.17
CA ASN A 380 45.47 3.42 7.45
C ASN A 380 45.41 2.88 6.01
N CYS A 381 45.28 3.78 5.06
CA CYS A 381 45.18 3.51 3.63
C CYS A 381 45.60 4.74 2.82
N ASN A 382 45.97 4.49 1.57
CA ASN A 382 46.21 5.52 0.57
C ASN A 382 44.90 5.80 -0.18
N ILE A 383 44.76 7.04 -0.66
CA ILE A 383 43.61 7.47 -1.44
C ILE A 383 44.08 8.36 -2.59
N GLU A 384 43.49 8.15 -3.75
CA GLU A 384 43.73 8.94 -4.96
C GLU A 384 42.38 9.41 -5.51
N ILE A 385 42.32 10.68 -5.92
CA ILE A 385 41.17 11.22 -6.64
C ILE A 385 41.32 10.85 -8.12
N LEU A 386 40.34 10.16 -8.66
CA LEU A 386 40.28 9.86 -10.08
C LEU A 386 39.59 11.03 -10.78
N LYS A 387 40.26 11.64 -11.76
CA LYS A 387 39.63 12.65 -12.62
C LYS A 387 38.54 11.98 -13.44
N GLU A 388 37.34 12.57 -13.48
CA GLU A 388 36.23 12.08 -14.30
C GLU A 388 36.67 12.02 -15.79
N ILE A 389 36.31 10.92 -16.47
CA ILE A 389 36.43 10.79 -17.93
C ILE A 389 35.14 11.31 -18.57
#